data_AF-A0A319EZ88-F1
#
_entry.id   AF-A0A319EZ88-F1
#
_cell.length_a   1.000
_cell.length_b   1.000
_cell.length_c   1.000
_cell.angle_alpha   90.00
_cell.angle_beta   90.00
_cell.angle_gamma   90.00
#
_symmetry.space_group_name_H-M   'P 1'
#
loop_
_entity.id
_entity.type
_entity.pdbx_description
1 polymer ?
#
loop_
_entity_poly.entity_id
_entity_poly.type
_entity_poly.pdbx_seq_one_letter_code
_entity_poly.pdbx_strand_id
1 'polypeptide(L)'
;MGSPSVQRDSPFELSHGVLRQLLVDILYPLASAILHLVPKHARRHLSQSTGADSSLPSVWQRVTHELRGSLDRHGKYWWRTAGYLLGALLQDAGYTENAQQRILTFFGRKITPYLGVANESGAQRWKSFMTDDHNPIELSWDWHTGSKAPTVRLSVEPVGLLAGTAADPDNSSADTHFREMLAQALSSTDMEWFDHFDRALAPGRPQEGYMEGHPSKIFYAFDLAEKEITSKAYFFPGFKARATNQTNLQVLAEAIRTAPLCTDSSQLQAFEIFEQFAADESTPPLEMDMLAIDMVCPAQSRVKIYFRNRLTSFASVRQTMTMGNRLSGSSLDTGMRKLRKLWDVLLEQEGVPDDAPLPETNHRTAGLLYYMEFRPGSKAPNTKIYIPARHYARSDWQVVTSLKEYMYGVNGQARIPESAVYDKAMRSVFQYDALEEQRGLHTYIACSVQPGGDLRVVSYINAQAEKFATR
;
A
#
# COMPACT_ATOMS: atom_id res chain seq x y z
N MET A 1 30.56 12.96 68.26
CA MET A 1 29.68 11.79 68.25
C MET A 1 28.95 11.78 66.91
N GLY A 2 29.50 11.05 65.93
CA GLY A 2 28.86 10.81 64.65
C GLY A 2 28.39 9.37 64.61
N SER A 3 27.10 9.16 64.34
CA SER A 3 26.52 7.84 64.10
C SER A 3 26.39 7.65 62.58
N PRO A 4 26.87 6.54 62.00
CA PRO A 4 26.85 6.33 60.56
C PRO A 4 25.48 5.81 60.10
N SER A 5 24.87 6.47 59.12
CA SER A 5 23.71 5.92 58.41
C SER A 5 24.18 4.91 57.37
N VAL A 6 23.82 3.66 57.62
CA VAL A 6 24.04 2.49 56.75
C VAL A 6 23.30 2.67 55.42
N GLN A 7 24.02 2.68 54.31
CA GLN A 7 23.49 2.43 52.97
C GLN A 7 23.05 0.96 52.91
N ARG A 8 21.74 0.71 52.72
CA ARG A 8 21.24 -0.59 52.27
C ARG A 8 21.09 -0.53 50.76
N ASP A 9 21.94 -1.26 50.06
CA ASP A 9 21.75 -1.57 48.65
C ASP A 9 20.45 -2.38 48.47
N SER A 10 19.56 -1.87 47.62
CA SER A 10 18.38 -2.61 47.15
C SER A 10 18.78 -3.47 45.95
N PRO A 11 18.43 -4.77 45.89
CA PRO A 11 18.74 -5.60 44.74
C PRO A 11 17.81 -5.24 43.58
N PHE A 12 18.41 -4.95 42.41
CA PHE A 12 17.83 -4.94 41.06
C PHE A 12 16.33 -5.25 40.96
N GLU A 13 15.50 -4.21 40.86
CA GLU A 13 14.18 -4.33 40.24
C GLU A 13 14.38 -4.51 38.73
N LEU A 14 14.37 -5.78 38.29
CA LEU A 14 14.21 -6.12 36.88
C LEU A 14 12.80 -5.70 36.46
N SER A 15 12.71 -4.79 35.49
CA SER A 15 11.42 -4.40 34.91
C SER A 15 10.66 -5.64 34.42
N HIS A 16 9.34 -5.63 34.56
CA HIS A 16 8.45 -6.72 34.12
C HIS A 16 8.68 -7.18 32.67
N GLY A 17 9.29 -6.33 31.81
CA GLY A 17 9.69 -6.70 30.45
C GLY A 17 10.86 -7.69 30.38
N VAL A 18 11.84 -7.62 31.28
CA VAL A 18 13.00 -8.52 31.29
C VAL A 18 12.62 -9.92 31.79
N LEU A 19 11.71 -10.00 32.77
CA LEU A 19 11.19 -11.28 33.27
C LEU A 19 10.37 -12.03 32.20
N ARG A 20 9.66 -11.30 31.32
CA ARG A 20 8.90 -11.87 30.19
C ARG A 20 9.80 -12.34 29.05
N GLN A 21 10.89 -11.61 28.79
CA GLN A 21 11.90 -11.99 27.80
C GLN A 21 12.62 -13.29 28.23
N LEU A 22 12.95 -13.43 29.52
CA LEU A 22 13.47 -14.67 30.12
C LEU A 22 12.51 -15.86 29.99
N LEU A 23 11.19 -15.63 30.12
CA LEU A 23 10.15 -16.65 29.90
C LEU A 23 10.11 -17.14 28.44
N VAL A 24 10.30 -16.26 27.45
CA VAL A 24 10.32 -16.63 26.03
C VAL A 24 11.63 -17.32 25.64
N ASP A 25 12.75 -16.87 26.18
CA ASP A 25 14.08 -17.32 25.77
C ASP A 25 14.54 -18.61 26.48
N ILE A 26 14.00 -18.94 27.66
CA ILE A 26 14.40 -20.13 28.45
C ILE A 26 13.32 -21.23 28.52
N LEU A 27 12.03 -20.90 28.58
CA LEU A 27 10.97 -21.92 28.79
C LEU A 27 10.45 -22.56 27.50
N TYR A 28 10.60 -21.92 26.34
CA TYR A 28 10.15 -22.48 25.06
C TYR A 28 10.94 -23.73 24.59
N PRO A 29 12.28 -23.79 24.73
CA PRO A 29 13.05 -25.00 24.43
C PRO A 29 12.65 -26.18 25.33
N LEU A 30 12.31 -25.92 26.59
CA LEU A 30 11.87 -26.93 27.56
C LEU A 30 10.44 -27.43 27.30
N ALA A 31 9.51 -26.53 26.97
CA ALA A 31 8.12 -26.89 26.67
C ALA A 31 7.99 -27.73 25.38
N SER A 32 8.77 -27.40 24.35
CA SER A 32 8.79 -28.15 23.10
C SER A 32 9.42 -29.54 23.25
N ALA A 33 10.43 -29.69 24.12
CA ALA A 33 11.07 -30.99 24.39
C ALA A 33 10.18 -31.93 25.23
N ILE A 34 9.36 -31.39 26.14
CA ILE A 34 8.50 -32.19 27.04
C ILE A 34 7.24 -32.70 26.34
N LEU A 35 6.69 -31.96 25.36
CA LEU A 35 5.45 -32.34 24.68
C LEU A 35 5.54 -33.66 23.90
N HIS A 36 6.73 -34.06 23.46
CA HIS A 36 6.98 -35.32 22.75
C HIS A 36 7.08 -36.55 23.66
N LEU A 37 7.22 -36.35 24.98
CA LEU A 37 7.37 -37.43 25.96
C LEU A 37 6.06 -37.83 26.65
N VAL A 38 4.96 -37.12 26.39
CA VAL A 38 3.65 -37.38 27.04
C VAL A 38 2.74 -38.21 26.14
N PRO A 39 2.29 -39.40 26.59
CA PRO A 39 1.34 -40.24 25.85
C PRO A 39 0.03 -39.52 25.51
N LYS A 40 -0.54 -39.80 24.31
CA LYS A 40 -1.72 -39.11 23.77
C LYS A 40 -2.93 -39.06 24.72
N HIS A 41 -3.09 -40.03 25.64
CA HIS A 41 -4.21 -40.08 26.58
C HIS A 41 -4.04 -39.12 27.78
N ALA A 42 -2.82 -38.76 28.17
CA ALA A 42 -2.55 -37.85 29.29
C ALA A 42 -2.66 -36.36 28.90
N ARG A 43 -2.64 -36.03 27.61
CA ARG A 43 -2.83 -34.66 27.10
C ARG A 43 -4.22 -34.08 27.40
N ARG A 44 -5.24 -34.93 27.57
CA ARG A 44 -6.62 -34.48 27.87
C ARG A 44 -6.81 -34.00 29.30
N HIS A 45 -5.97 -34.41 30.24
CA HIS A 45 -6.09 -34.02 31.65
C HIS A 45 -5.25 -32.78 32.02
N LEU A 46 -4.18 -32.48 31.27
CA LEU A 46 -3.37 -31.27 31.46
C LEU A 46 -4.03 -29.99 30.93
N SER A 47 -5.00 -30.12 30.02
CA SER A 47 -5.74 -28.98 29.45
C SER A 47 -6.87 -28.44 30.33
N GLN A 48 -7.10 -29.01 31.52
CA GLN A 48 -8.13 -28.54 32.46
C GLN A 48 -7.58 -27.86 33.72
N SER A 49 -6.27 -27.70 33.87
CA SER A 49 -5.70 -27.07 35.06
C SER A 49 -4.51 -26.13 34.78
N THR A 50 -4.65 -25.18 33.85
CA THR A 50 -3.89 -23.92 33.88
C THR A 50 -4.68 -22.86 33.13
N GLY A 51 -5.13 -21.82 33.85
CA GLY A 51 -5.77 -20.63 33.27
C GLY A 51 -4.76 -19.68 32.61
N ALA A 52 -3.96 -20.20 31.69
CA ALA A 52 -3.13 -19.41 30.79
C ALA A 52 -3.62 -19.73 29.37
N ASP A 53 -4.18 -18.72 28.70
CA ASP A 53 -4.70 -18.84 27.34
C ASP A 53 -3.54 -19.22 26.40
N SER A 54 -3.36 -20.52 26.16
CA SER A 54 -2.30 -21.06 25.30
C SER A 54 -2.75 -20.97 23.84
N SER A 55 -3.00 -19.75 23.35
CA SER A 55 -3.22 -19.53 21.93
C SER A 55 -1.93 -19.86 21.17
N LEU A 56 -2.01 -20.67 20.12
CA LEU A 56 -0.87 -20.93 19.23
C LEU A 56 -0.29 -19.60 18.70
N PRO A 57 1.03 -19.47 18.56
CA PRO A 57 1.64 -18.26 18.01
C PRO A 57 1.08 -17.95 16.62
N SER A 58 0.82 -16.66 16.36
CA SER A 58 0.39 -16.21 15.04
C SER A 58 1.48 -16.52 13.99
N VAL A 59 1.09 -16.61 12.72
CA VAL A 59 2.05 -16.90 11.64
C VAL A 59 3.19 -15.87 11.61
N TRP A 60 2.88 -14.59 11.85
CA TRP A 60 3.91 -13.55 11.97
C TRP A 60 4.91 -13.82 13.10
N GLN A 61 4.46 -14.32 14.26
CA GLN A 61 5.36 -14.70 15.35
C GLN A 61 6.26 -15.88 14.97
N ARG A 62 5.72 -16.87 14.25
CA ARG A 62 6.50 -18.02 13.74
C ARG A 62 7.56 -17.57 12.74
N VAL A 63 7.20 -16.78 11.74
CA VAL A 63 8.15 -16.20 10.76
C VAL A 63 9.17 -15.30 11.47
N THR A 64 8.76 -14.54 12.48
CA THR A 64 9.69 -13.71 13.28
C THR A 64 10.79 -14.57 13.91
N HIS A 65 10.44 -15.76 14.41
CA HIS A 65 11.42 -16.70 14.94
C HIS A 65 12.38 -17.21 13.85
N GLU A 66 11.88 -17.52 12.65
CA GLU A 66 12.68 -17.97 11.51
C GLU A 66 13.61 -16.89 10.93
N LEU A 67 13.26 -15.62 11.08
CA LEU A 67 14.07 -14.48 10.65
C LEU A 67 15.06 -14.01 11.73
N ARG A 68 15.14 -14.69 12.88
CA ARG A 68 16.10 -14.34 13.94
C ARG A 68 17.53 -14.42 13.38
N GLY A 69 18.25 -13.31 13.50
CA GLY A 69 19.63 -13.20 13.04
C GLY A 69 19.82 -12.94 11.54
N SER A 70 18.75 -13.00 10.72
CA SER A 70 18.86 -12.72 9.28
C SER A 70 18.63 -11.25 8.92
N LEU A 71 18.00 -10.48 9.80
CA LEU A 71 17.70 -9.06 9.59
C LEU A 71 18.69 -8.17 10.35
N ASP A 72 19.19 -7.14 9.67
CA ASP A 72 19.93 -6.06 10.30
C ASP A 72 18.98 -5.18 11.16
N ARG A 73 19.51 -4.11 11.76
CA ARG A 73 18.68 -3.22 12.60
C ARG A 73 17.54 -2.55 11.82
N HIS A 74 17.76 -2.22 10.54
CA HIS A 74 16.79 -1.50 9.72
C HIS A 74 15.70 -2.45 9.22
N GLY A 75 16.07 -3.64 8.75
CA GLY A 75 15.14 -4.72 8.43
C GLY A 75 14.30 -5.13 9.63
N LYS A 76 14.87 -5.19 10.84
CA LYS A 76 14.11 -5.44 12.08
C LYS A 76 13.05 -4.37 12.34
N TYR A 77 13.36 -3.09 12.10
CA TYR A 77 12.40 -2.00 12.22
C TYR A 77 11.23 -2.21 11.25
N TRP A 78 11.52 -2.41 9.96
CA TRP A 78 10.48 -2.59 8.94
C TRP A 78 9.65 -3.87 9.14
N TRP A 79 10.27 -4.94 9.64
CA TRP A 79 9.58 -6.17 10.00
C TRP A 79 8.60 -5.97 11.17
N ARG A 80 9.00 -5.20 12.18
CA ARG A 80 8.19 -4.90 13.38
C ARG A 80 7.09 -3.86 13.12
N THR A 81 7.18 -3.11 12.03
CA THR A 81 6.20 -2.09 11.63
C THR A 81 5.34 -2.60 10.48
N ALA A 82 5.75 -2.39 9.24
CA ALA A 82 5.01 -2.81 8.04
C ALA A 82 4.80 -4.34 7.97
N GLY A 83 5.79 -5.14 8.39
CA GLY A 83 5.64 -6.61 8.41
C GLY A 83 4.61 -7.09 9.42
N TYR A 84 4.51 -6.41 10.57
CA TYR A 84 3.52 -6.71 11.59
C TYR A 84 2.11 -6.34 11.14
N LEU A 85 1.93 -5.15 10.55
CA LEU A 85 0.66 -4.75 9.92
C LEU A 85 0.26 -5.72 8.80
N LEU A 86 1.20 -6.10 7.92
CA LEU A 86 0.95 -7.08 6.86
C LEU A 86 0.44 -8.41 7.44
N GLY A 87 1.04 -8.91 8.53
CA GLY A 87 0.59 -10.12 9.20
C GLY A 87 -0.86 -10.02 9.70
N ALA A 88 -1.22 -8.91 10.34
CA ALA A 88 -2.58 -8.67 10.81
C ALA A 88 -3.58 -8.59 9.64
N LEU A 89 -3.23 -7.87 8.56
CA LEU A 89 -4.07 -7.77 7.37
C LEU A 89 -4.31 -9.14 6.71
N LEU A 90 -3.27 -9.96 6.54
CA LEU A 90 -3.43 -11.28 5.92
C LEU A 90 -4.31 -12.20 6.79
N GLN A 91 -4.09 -12.18 8.10
CA GLN A 91 -4.89 -12.97 9.04
C GLN A 91 -6.37 -12.58 8.97
N ASP A 92 -6.67 -11.29 9.10
CA ASP A 92 -8.06 -10.81 9.13
C ASP A 92 -8.68 -10.66 7.74
N ALA A 93 -7.92 -10.85 6.64
CA ALA A 93 -8.46 -11.05 5.30
C ALA A 93 -8.84 -12.52 5.02
N GLY A 94 -8.55 -13.43 5.96
CA GLY A 94 -8.92 -14.84 5.86
C GLY A 94 -7.95 -15.71 5.06
N TYR A 95 -6.70 -15.29 4.88
CA TYR A 95 -5.67 -16.08 4.20
C TYR A 95 -5.36 -17.36 4.99
N THR A 96 -5.10 -18.46 4.28
CA THR A 96 -4.61 -19.69 4.91
C THR A 96 -3.25 -19.47 5.58
N GLU A 97 -2.93 -20.24 6.63
CA GLU A 97 -1.63 -20.14 7.30
C GLU A 97 -0.44 -20.33 6.33
N ASN A 98 -0.59 -21.20 5.32
CA ASN A 98 0.43 -21.43 4.30
C ASN A 98 0.66 -20.19 3.43
N ALA A 99 -0.42 -19.52 3.01
CA ALA A 99 -0.32 -18.28 2.25
C ALA A 99 0.31 -17.17 3.11
N GLN A 100 -0.13 -17.03 4.36
CA GLN A 100 0.46 -16.09 5.32
C GLN A 100 1.97 -16.32 5.48
N GLN A 101 2.40 -17.57 5.71
CA GLN A 101 3.81 -17.92 5.89
C GLN A 101 4.64 -17.56 4.65
N ARG A 102 4.16 -17.93 3.45
CA ARG A 102 4.84 -17.65 2.19
C ARG A 102 5.00 -16.15 1.96
N ILE A 103 3.91 -15.40 2.11
CA ILE A 103 3.89 -13.95 1.87
C ILE A 103 4.76 -13.21 2.90
N LEU A 104 4.66 -13.56 4.18
CA LEU A 104 5.46 -12.96 5.24
C LEU A 104 6.94 -13.30 5.12
N THR A 105 7.29 -14.52 4.69
CA THR A 105 8.68 -14.90 4.41
C THR A 105 9.23 -14.12 3.21
N PHE A 106 8.44 -13.95 2.16
CA PHE A 106 8.79 -13.10 1.02
C PHE A 106 9.04 -11.66 1.50
N PHE A 107 8.11 -11.07 2.23
CA PHE A 107 8.27 -9.72 2.77
C PHE A 107 9.55 -9.60 3.61
N GLY A 108 9.70 -10.45 4.62
CA GLY A 108 10.83 -10.42 5.54
C GLY A 108 12.18 -10.59 4.85
N ARG A 109 12.32 -11.58 3.97
CA ARG A 109 13.63 -11.91 3.36
C ARG A 109 13.95 -11.12 2.09
N LYS A 110 12.93 -10.71 1.35
CA LYS A 110 13.09 -10.16 -0.01
C LYS A 110 12.75 -8.67 -0.10
N ILE A 111 11.84 -8.18 0.74
CA ILE A 111 11.42 -6.76 0.70
C ILE A 111 12.15 -5.93 1.76
N THR A 112 12.19 -6.37 3.03
CA THR A 112 12.78 -5.53 4.10
C THR A 112 14.22 -5.05 3.89
N PRO A 113 15.13 -5.79 3.20
CA PRO A 113 16.48 -5.30 2.92
C PRO A 113 16.52 -4.05 2.02
N TYR A 114 15.43 -3.76 1.31
CA TYR A 114 15.31 -2.66 0.34
C TYR A 114 14.38 -1.55 0.82
N LEU A 115 14.11 -1.45 2.12
CA LEU A 115 13.30 -0.37 2.69
C LEU A 115 14.15 0.73 3.34
N GLY A 116 15.46 0.70 3.11
CA GLY A 116 16.39 1.73 3.56
C GLY A 116 16.49 1.89 5.08
N VAL A 117 17.00 3.04 5.49
CA VAL A 117 17.20 3.41 6.89
C VAL A 117 15.85 3.46 7.64
N ALA A 118 15.82 2.84 8.81
CA ALA A 118 14.67 2.83 9.73
C ALA A 118 14.14 4.24 10.01
N ASN A 119 12.81 4.39 10.08
CA ASN A 119 12.17 5.67 10.41
C ASN A 119 12.23 5.94 11.92
N GLU A 120 13.41 6.32 12.38
CA GLU A 120 13.70 6.71 13.75
C GLU A 120 13.91 8.22 13.83
N SER A 121 13.63 8.81 15.01
CA SER A 121 13.81 10.25 15.23
C SER A 121 15.24 10.69 14.92
N GLY A 122 15.39 11.72 14.09
CA GLY A 122 16.68 12.26 13.66
C GLY A 122 17.40 11.48 12.55
N ALA A 123 16.85 10.36 12.08
CA ALA A 123 17.45 9.59 10.99
C ALA A 123 17.41 10.40 9.67
N GLN A 124 18.57 10.49 9.00
CA GLN A 124 18.64 10.97 7.62
C GLN A 124 18.20 9.85 6.68
N ARG A 125 17.09 10.05 5.99
CA ARG A 125 16.46 9.05 5.11
C ARG A 125 16.20 9.64 3.72
N TRP A 126 16.20 8.75 2.73
CA TRP A 126 15.62 9.03 1.42
C TRP A 126 14.17 9.48 1.58
N LYS A 127 13.80 10.55 0.87
CA LYS A 127 12.47 11.14 0.92
C LYS A 127 11.55 10.50 -0.10
N SER A 128 11.24 9.22 0.13
CA SER A 128 10.34 8.47 -0.75
C SER A 128 9.03 9.21 -0.97
N PHE A 129 8.50 9.18 -2.19
CA PHE A 129 7.17 9.70 -2.52
C PHE A 129 6.05 8.71 -2.27
N MET A 130 6.35 7.45 -1.94
CA MET A 130 5.35 6.41 -1.72
C MET A 130 4.30 6.84 -0.68
N THR A 131 4.76 7.52 0.37
CA THR A 131 3.91 8.01 1.45
C THR A 131 4.39 9.39 1.91
N ASP A 132 3.51 10.16 2.52
CA ASP A 132 3.78 11.54 2.89
C ASP A 132 4.64 11.70 4.16
N ASP A 133 4.89 10.61 4.90
CA ASP A 133 5.93 10.54 5.96
C ASP A 133 7.24 9.94 5.42
N HIS A 134 7.34 9.79 4.10
CA HIS A 134 8.47 9.26 3.37
C HIS A 134 8.85 7.82 3.72
N ASN A 135 7.91 7.02 4.23
CA ASN A 135 8.13 5.58 4.27
C ASN A 135 8.12 5.03 2.84
N PRO A 136 9.09 4.18 2.46
CA PRO A 136 9.18 3.61 1.11
C PRO A 136 8.26 2.40 0.94
N ILE A 137 7.17 2.32 1.71
CA ILE A 137 6.24 1.20 1.69
C ILE A 137 4.82 1.66 2.00
N GLU A 138 3.86 1.08 1.28
CA GLU A 138 2.44 1.22 1.53
C GLU A 138 1.76 -0.14 1.39
N LEU A 139 0.80 -0.44 2.27
CA LEU A 139 -0.03 -1.64 2.18
C LEU A 139 -1.41 -1.29 1.64
N SER A 140 -2.11 -2.24 1.05
CA SER A 140 -3.51 -2.01 0.69
C SER A 140 -4.39 -3.23 0.84
N TRP A 141 -5.67 -2.96 1.00
CA TRP A 141 -6.75 -3.93 1.14
C TRP A 141 -7.76 -3.73 0.01
N ASP A 142 -7.77 -4.66 -0.94
CA ASP A 142 -8.76 -4.70 -2.02
C ASP A 142 -9.99 -5.45 -1.54
N TRP A 143 -11.09 -4.72 -1.37
CA TRP A 143 -12.34 -5.26 -0.85
C TRP A 143 -13.08 -6.13 -1.88
N HIS A 144 -12.71 -6.04 -3.16
CA HIS A 144 -13.44 -6.60 -4.30
C HIS A 144 -14.91 -6.17 -4.33
N THR A 145 -15.72 -6.85 -5.15
CA THR A 145 -17.18 -6.73 -5.20
C THR A 145 -17.81 -8.09 -4.92
N GLY A 146 -19.10 -8.10 -4.57
CA GLY A 146 -19.85 -9.33 -4.33
C GLY A 146 -19.39 -10.06 -3.06
N SER A 147 -19.18 -11.38 -3.16
CA SER A 147 -18.80 -12.24 -2.03
C SER A 147 -17.33 -12.68 -2.05
N LYS A 148 -16.50 -12.02 -2.84
CA LYS A 148 -15.08 -12.38 -2.96
C LYS A 148 -14.31 -11.91 -1.73
N ALA A 149 -13.47 -12.78 -1.18
CA ALA A 149 -12.59 -12.43 -0.07
C ALA A 149 -11.60 -11.32 -0.46
N PRO A 150 -11.22 -10.44 0.49
CA PRO A 150 -10.26 -9.37 0.22
C PRO A 150 -8.91 -9.86 -0.27
N THR A 151 -8.18 -9.00 -0.98
CA THR A 151 -6.78 -9.26 -1.35
C THR A 151 -5.88 -8.19 -0.77
N VAL A 152 -4.87 -8.60 -0.01
CA VAL A 152 -3.83 -7.71 0.52
C VAL A 152 -2.77 -7.47 -0.56
N ARG A 153 -2.26 -6.26 -0.61
CA ARG A 153 -1.15 -5.88 -1.51
C ARG A 153 -0.13 -5.05 -0.74
N LEU A 154 1.07 -4.96 -1.30
CA LEU A 154 2.07 -4.01 -0.84
C LEU A 154 2.73 -3.32 -2.04
N SER A 155 3.10 -2.06 -1.86
CA SER A 155 3.86 -1.26 -2.81
C SER A 155 5.13 -0.76 -2.12
N VAL A 156 6.25 -0.73 -2.82
CA VAL A 156 7.55 -0.30 -2.29
C VAL A 156 8.32 0.56 -3.28
N GLU A 157 9.05 1.53 -2.74
CA GLU A 157 10.22 2.10 -3.41
C GLU A 157 11.45 1.34 -2.89
N PRO A 158 12.25 0.68 -3.74
CA PRO A 158 13.51 0.13 -3.28
C PRO A 158 14.45 1.26 -2.86
N VAL A 159 14.86 1.26 -1.59
CA VAL A 159 15.74 2.27 -1.00
C VAL A 159 16.94 1.61 -0.36
N GLY A 160 18.13 2.10 -0.70
CA GLY A 160 19.40 1.65 -0.14
C GLY A 160 19.74 2.36 1.18
N LEU A 161 20.64 1.79 1.98
CA LEU A 161 21.09 2.43 3.22
C LEU A 161 21.89 3.71 2.99
N LEU A 162 22.45 3.90 1.79
CA LEU A 162 23.23 5.07 1.38
C LEU A 162 22.42 6.09 0.55
N ALA A 163 21.13 5.81 0.30
CA ALA A 163 20.28 6.63 -0.55
C ALA A 163 20.17 8.07 -0.05
N GLY A 164 20.41 9.03 -0.94
CA GLY A 164 20.42 10.47 -0.65
C GLY A 164 21.71 10.98 0.02
N THR A 165 22.70 10.12 0.27
CA THR A 165 24.03 10.54 0.73
C THR A 165 24.95 10.85 -0.46
N ALA A 166 26.13 11.41 -0.21
CA ALA A 166 27.12 11.62 -1.27
C ALA A 166 27.57 10.32 -1.99
N ALA A 167 27.39 9.15 -1.38
CA ALA A 167 27.76 7.87 -1.97
C ALA A 167 26.68 7.28 -2.90
N ASP A 168 25.42 7.67 -2.71
CA ASP A 168 24.28 7.30 -3.57
C ASP A 168 23.23 8.42 -3.55
N PRO A 169 23.52 9.58 -4.17
CA PRO A 169 22.66 10.76 -4.07
C PRO A 169 21.30 10.56 -4.73
N ASP A 170 21.19 9.57 -5.61
CA ASP A 170 20.05 9.35 -6.50
C ASP A 170 19.23 8.08 -6.23
N ASN A 171 19.62 7.30 -5.21
CA ASN A 171 19.04 6.01 -4.85
C ASN A 171 19.05 5.01 -6.03
N SER A 172 20.13 5.00 -6.83
CA SER A 172 20.20 4.16 -8.04
C SER A 172 20.64 2.72 -7.75
N SER A 173 21.38 2.52 -6.65
CA SER A 173 21.95 1.21 -6.33
C SER A 173 20.89 0.19 -5.89
N ALA A 174 19.89 0.63 -5.13
CA ALA A 174 18.91 -0.26 -4.53
C ALA A 174 17.97 -0.89 -5.57
N ASP A 175 17.48 -0.09 -6.51
CA ASP A 175 16.63 -0.55 -7.60
C ASP A 175 17.31 -1.61 -8.47
N THR A 176 18.57 -1.39 -8.84
CA THR A 176 19.37 -2.36 -9.63
C THR A 176 19.39 -3.75 -8.97
N HIS A 177 19.78 -3.84 -7.70
CA HIS A 177 19.82 -5.10 -6.97
C HIS A 177 18.41 -5.67 -6.69
N PHE A 178 17.41 -4.79 -6.53
CA PHE A 178 16.02 -5.21 -6.32
C PHE A 178 15.46 -5.94 -7.55
N ARG A 179 15.76 -5.46 -8.77
CA ARG A 179 15.37 -6.12 -10.02
C ARG A 179 15.96 -7.53 -10.15
N GLU A 180 17.25 -7.68 -9.83
CA GLU A 180 17.92 -8.98 -9.82
C GLU A 180 17.26 -9.95 -8.82
N MET A 181 16.99 -9.46 -7.61
CA MET A 181 16.29 -10.22 -6.59
C MET A 181 14.89 -10.63 -7.04
N LEU A 182 14.15 -9.71 -7.66
CA LEU A 182 12.78 -9.92 -8.12
C LEU A 182 12.72 -11.02 -9.18
N ALA A 183 13.60 -10.95 -10.18
CA ALA A 183 13.70 -11.95 -11.25
C ALA A 183 14.00 -13.36 -10.69
N GLN A 184 14.82 -13.45 -9.63
CA GLN A 184 15.12 -14.72 -8.96
C GLN A 184 13.96 -15.22 -8.08
N ALA A 185 13.26 -14.32 -7.40
CA ALA A 185 12.24 -14.67 -6.42
C ALA A 185 10.88 -15.01 -7.05
N LEU A 186 10.54 -14.36 -8.17
CA LEU A 186 9.22 -14.44 -8.82
C LEU A 186 9.37 -14.77 -10.31
N SER A 187 9.56 -16.05 -10.62
CA SER A 187 9.83 -16.55 -11.98
C SER A 187 8.72 -16.30 -13.00
N SER A 188 7.50 -15.96 -12.57
CA SER A 188 6.39 -15.57 -13.43
C SER A 188 6.40 -14.10 -13.83
N THR A 189 7.35 -13.30 -13.31
CA THR A 189 7.51 -11.89 -13.64
C THR A 189 8.04 -11.75 -15.06
N ASP A 190 7.29 -11.05 -15.92
CA ASP A 190 7.72 -10.70 -17.27
C ASP A 190 8.34 -9.30 -17.29
N MET A 191 9.56 -9.21 -17.81
CA MET A 191 10.34 -7.97 -17.83
C MET A 191 10.26 -7.22 -19.16
N GLU A 192 9.57 -7.74 -20.20
CA GLU A 192 9.60 -7.14 -21.54
C GLU A 192 9.09 -5.68 -21.55
N TRP A 193 7.90 -5.45 -21.01
CA TRP A 193 7.36 -4.09 -20.86
C TRP A 193 8.12 -3.28 -19.80
N PHE A 194 8.63 -3.93 -18.76
CA PHE A 194 9.43 -3.24 -17.76
C PHE A 194 10.67 -2.62 -18.40
N ASP A 195 11.47 -3.40 -19.13
CA ASP A 195 12.69 -2.97 -19.79
C ASP A 195 12.41 -1.89 -20.85
N HIS A 196 11.25 -1.98 -21.52
CA HIS A 196 10.81 -0.93 -22.44
C HIS A 196 10.58 0.40 -21.73
N PHE A 197 9.68 0.43 -20.74
CA PHE A 197 9.28 1.67 -20.07
C PHE A 197 10.42 2.26 -19.23
N ASP A 198 11.23 1.40 -18.60
CA ASP A 198 12.43 1.83 -17.87
C ASP A 198 13.39 2.58 -18.78
N ARG A 199 13.72 2.03 -19.97
CA ARG A 199 14.57 2.72 -20.94
C ARG A 199 13.93 3.97 -21.53
N ALA A 200 12.64 3.92 -21.86
CA ALA A 200 11.94 5.04 -22.49
C ALA A 200 11.81 6.24 -21.55
N LEU A 201 11.59 5.99 -20.26
CA LEU A 201 11.38 6.99 -19.22
C LEU A 201 12.63 7.29 -18.38
N ALA A 202 13.74 6.59 -18.60
CA ALA A 202 15.02 6.95 -17.99
C ALA A 202 15.51 8.30 -18.52
N PRO A 203 15.96 9.22 -17.65
CA PRO A 203 16.62 10.42 -18.10
C PRO A 203 17.95 10.02 -18.77
N GLY A 204 18.31 10.67 -19.89
CA GLY A 204 19.53 10.35 -20.64
C GLY A 204 20.84 10.54 -19.86
N ARG A 205 20.77 11.15 -18.68
CA ARG A 205 21.84 11.26 -17.68
C ARG A 205 21.20 11.14 -16.29
N PRO A 206 21.91 10.60 -15.27
CA PRO A 206 21.48 10.68 -13.89
C PRO A 206 21.16 12.14 -13.53
N GLN A 207 20.03 12.36 -12.88
CA GLN A 207 19.59 13.68 -12.47
C GLN A 207 19.24 13.63 -11.00
N GLU A 208 20.07 14.34 -10.22
CA GLU A 208 19.90 14.50 -8.79
C GLU A 208 18.79 15.49 -8.43
N GLY A 209 18.32 15.37 -7.19
CA GLY A 209 17.38 16.31 -6.59
C GLY A 209 15.92 15.93 -6.79
N TYR A 210 15.07 16.95 -6.93
CA TYR A 210 13.63 16.80 -6.88
C TYR A 210 12.99 17.14 -8.24
N MET A 211 12.10 16.27 -8.69
CA MET A 211 11.14 16.52 -9.76
C MET A 211 9.75 16.54 -9.16
N GLU A 212 8.95 17.54 -9.52
CA GLU A 212 7.59 17.72 -8.99
C GLU A 212 7.50 17.75 -7.45
N GLY A 213 8.63 17.93 -6.74
CA GLY A 213 8.72 17.90 -5.28
C GLY A 213 9.03 16.53 -4.66
N HIS A 214 9.51 15.53 -5.42
CA HIS A 214 10.08 14.27 -4.87
C HIS A 214 11.33 13.83 -5.64
N PRO A 215 12.15 12.96 -5.04
CA PRO A 215 13.31 12.40 -5.71
C PRO A 215 13.06 10.99 -6.31
N SER A 216 11.91 10.37 -6.02
CA SER A 216 11.55 9.01 -6.47
C SER A 216 11.46 8.88 -7.99
N LYS A 217 11.91 7.74 -8.51
CA LYS A 217 11.99 7.44 -9.95
C LYS A 217 11.21 6.19 -10.35
N ILE A 218 11.06 5.23 -9.44
CA ILE A 218 10.39 3.96 -9.70
C ILE A 218 9.79 3.37 -8.43
N PHE A 219 8.59 2.80 -8.52
CA PHE A 219 8.01 1.94 -7.48
C PHE A 219 7.67 0.56 -8.03
N TYR A 220 7.49 -0.38 -7.11
CA TYR A 220 6.98 -1.72 -7.37
C TYR A 220 5.74 -1.97 -6.53
N ALA A 221 4.82 -2.79 -7.03
CA ALA A 221 3.73 -3.30 -6.22
C ALA A 221 3.49 -4.78 -6.45
N PHE A 222 2.89 -5.43 -5.45
CA PHE A 222 2.71 -6.86 -5.38
C PHE A 222 1.28 -7.18 -4.98
N ASP A 223 0.54 -7.84 -5.88
CA ASP A 223 -0.75 -8.44 -5.54
C ASP A 223 -0.48 -9.77 -4.84
N LEU A 224 -0.78 -9.87 -3.54
CA LEU A 224 -0.45 -11.02 -2.72
C LEU A 224 -1.62 -12.01 -2.73
N ALA A 225 -1.84 -12.70 -3.85
CA ALA A 225 -2.89 -13.70 -3.94
C ALA A 225 -2.55 -14.94 -3.09
N GLU A 226 -3.57 -15.77 -2.81
CA GLU A 226 -3.45 -16.98 -1.98
C GLU A 226 -2.33 -17.92 -2.47
N LYS A 227 -2.19 -18.05 -3.80
CA LYS A 227 -1.27 -19.00 -4.45
C LYS A 227 -0.03 -18.36 -5.07
N GLU A 228 -0.14 -17.12 -5.53
CA GLU A 228 0.91 -16.46 -6.31
C GLU A 228 1.08 -14.99 -5.91
N ILE A 229 2.21 -14.40 -6.29
CA ILE A 229 2.47 -12.97 -6.16
C ILE A 229 2.65 -12.41 -7.57
N THR A 230 1.87 -11.39 -7.92
CA THR A 230 1.98 -10.72 -9.22
C THR A 230 2.60 -9.33 -9.04
N SER A 231 3.63 -9.05 -9.81
CA SER A 231 4.40 -7.81 -9.74
C SER A 231 3.86 -6.74 -10.68
N LYS A 232 4.04 -5.48 -10.28
CA LYS A 232 3.75 -4.27 -11.05
C LYS A 232 4.91 -3.30 -10.88
N ALA A 233 5.13 -2.45 -11.88
CA ALA A 233 6.10 -1.36 -11.81
C ALA A 233 5.42 -0.03 -12.11
N TYR A 234 5.94 1.04 -11.51
CA TYR A 234 5.46 2.41 -11.63
C TYR A 234 6.66 3.30 -11.95
N PHE A 235 6.57 4.08 -13.02
CA PHE A 235 7.63 4.92 -13.53
C PHE A 235 7.24 6.39 -13.43
N PHE A 236 8.17 7.23 -12.97
CA PHE A 236 7.96 8.67 -12.83
C PHE A 236 8.52 9.42 -14.05
N PRO A 237 7.68 10.12 -14.84
CA PRO A 237 8.11 10.75 -16.09
C PRO A 237 8.89 12.05 -15.89
N GLY A 238 8.78 12.70 -14.74
CA GLY A 238 9.27 14.08 -14.52
C GLY A 238 10.74 14.30 -14.87
N PHE A 239 11.62 13.36 -14.50
CA PHE A 239 13.05 13.49 -14.80
C PHE A 239 13.33 13.42 -16.30
N LYS A 240 12.62 12.54 -17.03
CA LYS A 240 12.70 12.47 -18.50
C LYS A 240 12.18 13.74 -19.14
N ALA A 241 10.99 14.18 -18.74
CA ALA A 241 10.33 15.39 -19.23
C ALA A 241 11.23 16.62 -19.08
N ARG A 242 11.86 16.81 -17.91
CA ARG A 242 12.85 17.87 -17.69
C ARG A 242 14.06 17.70 -18.62
N ALA A 243 14.60 16.49 -18.75
CA ALA A 243 15.78 16.23 -19.57
C ALA A 243 15.56 16.52 -21.06
N THR A 244 14.35 16.30 -21.57
CA THR A 244 13.98 16.46 -22.99
C THR A 244 13.21 17.75 -23.28
N ASN A 245 12.96 18.59 -22.28
CA ASN A 245 12.15 19.80 -22.38
C ASN A 245 10.74 19.53 -22.97
N GLN A 246 10.12 18.45 -22.48
CA GLN A 246 8.77 18.01 -22.84
C GLN A 246 7.88 18.02 -21.59
N THR A 247 6.57 17.94 -21.78
CA THR A 247 5.63 17.70 -20.67
C THR A 247 5.66 16.23 -20.25
N ASN A 248 5.22 15.94 -19.02
CA ASN A 248 5.06 14.55 -18.58
C ASN A 248 4.14 13.75 -19.50
N LEU A 249 3.03 14.35 -19.96
CA LEU A 249 2.12 13.66 -20.88
C LEU A 249 2.79 13.33 -22.21
N GLN A 250 3.63 14.23 -22.76
CA GLN A 250 4.35 13.98 -24.01
C GLN A 250 5.31 12.80 -23.89
N VAL A 251 6.16 12.76 -22.84
CA VAL A 251 7.11 11.64 -22.66
C VAL A 251 6.40 10.32 -22.40
N LEU A 252 5.29 10.33 -21.66
CA LEU A 252 4.46 9.13 -21.44
C LEU A 252 3.85 8.65 -22.75
N ALA A 253 3.30 9.57 -23.56
CA ALA A 253 2.66 9.23 -24.81
C ALA A 253 3.66 8.66 -25.84
N GLU A 254 4.88 9.21 -25.90
CA GLU A 254 5.97 8.67 -26.72
C GLU A 254 6.41 7.26 -26.25
N ALA A 255 6.55 7.05 -24.94
CA ALA A 255 6.87 5.75 -24.38
C ALA A 255 5.78 4.70 -24.66
N ILE A 256 4.50 5.08 -24.57
CA ILE A 256 3.37 4.19 -24.87
C ILE A 256 3.35 3.81 -26.35
N ARG A 257 3.45 4.77 -27.26
CA ARG A 257 3.38 4.53 -28.72
C ARG A 257 4.52 3.67 -29.26
N THR A 258 5.63 3.60 -28.54
CA THR A 258 6.80 2.79 -28.91
C THR A 258 6.83 1.43 -28.20
N ALA A 259 5.88 1.16 -27.31
CA ALA A 259 5.83 -0.10 -26.57
C ALA A 259 5.43 -1.29 -27.46
N PRO A 260 5.91 -2.51 -27.16
CA PRO A 260 5.42 -3.72 -27.81
C PRO A 260 3.90 -3.81 -27.78
N LEU A 261 3.29 -4.13 -28.94
CA LEU A 261 1.83 -4.17 -29.18
C LEU A 261 1.11 -2.81 -29.23
N CYS A 262 1.81 -1.69 -29.11
CA CYS A 262 1.22 -0.33 -29.15
C CYS A 262 1.64 0.49 -30.38
N THR A 263 2.45 -0.06 -31.28
CA THR A 263 2.99 0.66 -32.46
C THR A 263 1.95 0.90 -33.56
N ASP A 264 0.89 0.10 -33.59
CA ASP A 264 -0.27 0.34 -34.44
C ASP A 264 -1.25 1.26 -33.68
N SER A 265 -1.57 2.43 -34.25
CA SER A 265 -2.49 3.39 -33.63
C SER A 265 -3.87 2.80 -33.37
N SER A 266 -4.30 1.79 -34.13
CA SER A 266 -5.57 1.10 -33.88
C SER A 266 -5.64 0.44 -32.49
N GLN A 267 -4.49 0.14 -31.89
CA GLN A 267 -4.37 -0.45 -30.55
C GLN A 267 -4.52 0.58 -29.42
N LEU A 268 -4.52 1.88 -29.74
CA LEU A 268 -4.45 2.97 -28.76
C LEU A 268 -5.72 3.80 -28.67
N GLN A 269 -6.84 3.34 -29.22
CA GLN A 269 -8.12 4.07 -29.17
C GLN A 269 -8.52 4.49 -27.73
N ALA A 270 -8.35 3.60 -26.74
CA ALA A 270 -8.61 3.93 -25.34
C ALA A 270 -7.69 5.03 -24.79
N PHE A 271 -6.44 5.11 -25.27
CA PHE A 271 -5.48 6.14 -24.88
C PHE A 271 -5.79 7.48 -25.56
N GLU A 272 -6.22 7.46 -26.83
CA GLU A 272 -6.66 8.66 -27.55
C GLU A 272 -7.82 9.37 -26.86
N ILE A 273 -8.77 8.62 -26.27
CA ILE A 273 -9.86 9.19 -25.45
C ILE A 273 -9.30 10.01 -24.28
N PHE A 274 -8.25 9.51 -23.62
CA PHE A 274 -7.62 10.22 -22.51
C PHE A 274 -6.84 11.45 -23.00
N GLU A 275 -6.11 11.35 -24.11
CA GLU A 275 -5.41 12.51 -24.67
C GLU A 275 -6.39 13.62 -25.09
N GLN A 276 -7.52 13.26 -25.70
CA GLN A 276 -8.57 14.20 -26.04
C GLN A 276 -9.22 14.83 -24.81
N PHE A 277 -9.39 14.07 -23.72
CA PHE A 277 -9.88 14.63 -22.46
C PHE A 277 -8.85 15.60 -21.85
N ALA A 278 -7.57 15.22 -21.80
CA ALA A 278 -6.51 16.04 -21.22
C ALA A 278 -6.24 17.33 -22.02
N ALA A 279 -6.50 17.33 -23.33
CA ALA A 279 -6.33 18.49 -24.21
C ALA A 279 -7.58 19.38 -24.33
N ASP A 280 -8.71 18.96 -23.77
CA ASP A 280 -9.97 19.71 -23.81
C ASP A 280 -9.87 20.99 -22.97
N GLU A 281 -10.31 22.14 -23.50
CA GLU A 281 -10.29 23.43 -22.79
C GLU A 281 -11.12 23.42 -21.50
N SER A 282 -12.15 22.57 -21.43
CA SER A 282 -12.97 22.39 -20.23
C SER A 282 -12.32 21.53 -19.15
N THR A 283 -11.23 20.84 -19.47
CA THR A 283 -10.49 20.01 -18.51
C THR A 283 -9.45 20.88 -17.80
N PRO A 284 -9.47 20.93 -16.45
CA PRO A 284 -8.43 21.66 -15.72
C PRO A 284 -7.05 21.02 -15.97
N PRO A 285 -5.95 21.77 -15.85
CA PRO A 285 -4.61 21.20 -15.99
C PRO A 285 -4.41 19.96 -15.13
N LEU A 286 -4.06 18.85 -15.78
CA LEU A 286 -3.84 17.57 -15.12
C LEU A 286 -2.35 17.42 -14.80
N GLU A 287 -2.04 17.08 -13.56
CA GLU A 287 -0.68 16.78 -13.10
C GLU A 287 -0.40 15.29 -13.29
N MET A 288 0.42 14.92 -14.28
CA MET A 288 0.77 13.51 -14.52
C MET A 288 1.80 13.04 -13.48
N ASP A 289 1.40 12.14 -12.59
CA ASP A 289 2.24 11.64 -11.49
C ASP A 289 3.12 10.46 -11.94
N MET A 290 2.53 9.42 -12.55
CA MET A 290 3.26 8.18 -12.87
C MET A 290 2.57 7.32 -13.95
N LEU A 291 3.33 6.42 -14.58
CA LEU A 291 2.80 5.35 -15.42
C LEU A 291 3.05 4.01 -14.76
N ALA A 292 2.05 3.13 -14.72
CA ALA A 292 2.21 1.78 -14.19
C ALA A 292 1.89 0.69 -15.22
N ILE A 293 2.56 -0.45 -15.06
CA ILE A 293 2.33 -1.67 -15.83
C ILE A 293 2.14 -2.86 -14.91
N ASP A 294 1.42 -3.87 -15.39
CA ASP A 294 1.47 -5.21 -14.81
C ASP A 294 2.71 -5.94 -15.41
N MET A 295 3.56 -6.55 -14.59
CA MET A 295 4.79 -7.24 -15.04
C MET A 295 4.47 -8.69 -15.45
N VAL A 296 3.61 -8.81 -16.45
CA VAL A 296 3.14 -10.04 -17.09
C VAL A 296 3.29 -9.88 -18.61
N CYS A 297 3.06 -10.95 -19.37
CA CYS A 297 3.10 -10.93 -20.83
C CYS A 297 2.40 -9.66 -21.39
N PRO A 298 3.04 -8.90 -22.30
CA PRO A 298 2.51 -7.66 -22.88
C PRO A 298 1.05 -7.71 -23.33
N ALA A 299 0.63 -8.83 -23.93
CA ALA A 299 -0.75 -9.00 -24.43
C ALA A 299 -1.81 -9.03 -23.30
N GLN A 300 -1.41 -9.34 -22.07
CA GLN A 300 -2.28 -9.39 -20.89
C GLN A 300 -2.12 -8.17 -19.99
N SER A 301 -0.97 -7.48 -20.10
CA SER A 301 -0.64 -6.33 -19.29
C SER A 301 -1.50 -5.11 -19.62
N ARG A 302 -1.58 -4.21 -18.64
CA ARG A 302 -2.33 -2.95 -18.74
C ARG A 302 -1.38 -1.80 -18.50
N VAL A 303 -1.53 -0.75 -19.30
CA VAL A 303 -0.95 0.55 -19.02
C VAL A 303 -1.92 1.33 -18.15
N LYS A 304 -1.41 1.96 -17.08
CA LYS A 304 -2.16 2.84 -16.19
C LYS A 304 -1.46 4.19 -16.13
N ILE A 305 -2.17 5.26 -16.47
CA ILE A 305 -1.63 6.63 -16.36
C ILE A 305 -2.27 7.27 -15.15
N TYR A 306 -1.45 7.57 -14.15
CA TYR A 306 -1.85 8.25 -12.93
C TYR A 306 -1.71 9.75 -13.11
N PHE A 307 -2.78 10.46 -12.79
CA PHE A 307 -2.83 11.90 -12.91
C PHE A 307 -3.71 12.51 -11.82
N ARG A 308 -3.40 13.74 -11.47
CA ARG A 308 -4.05 14.45 -10.39
C ARG A 308 -4.80 15.65 -10.91
N ASN A 309 -6.02 15.81 -10.41
CA ASN A 309 -6.86 16.97 -10.63
C ASN A 309 -6.99 17.72 -9.29
N ARG A 310 -6.68 19.01 -9.28
CA ARG A 310 -6.75 19.83 -8.06
C ARG A 310 -8.18 20.21 -7.68
N LEU A 311 -9.14 20.09 -8.60
CA LEU A 311 -10.55 20.31 -8.29
C LEU A 311 -11.11 19.15 -7.48
N THR A 312 -11.70 19.45 -6.33
CA THR A 312 -12.16 18.47 -5.33
C THR A 312 -13.67 18.38 -5.16
N SER A 313 -14.46 19.00 -6.06
CA SER A 313 -15.91 18.90 -6.02
C SER A 313 -16.39 17.55 -6.57
N PHE A 314 -17.59 17.10 -6.18
CA PHE A 314 -18.12 15.85 -6.76
C PHE A 314 -18.44 16.02 -8.25
N ALA A 315 -18.75 17.23 -8.71
CA ALA A 315 -18.89 17.57 -10.12
C ALA A 315 -17.58 17.32 -10.90
N SER A 316 -16.42 17.71 -10.35
CA SER A 316 -15.13 17.42 -10.98
C SER A 316 -14.79 15.92 -10.96
N VAL A 317 -15.20 15.20 -9.90
CA VAL A 317 -15.13 13.73 -9.85
C VAL A 317 -15.90 13.12 -11.00
N ARG A 318 -17.15 13.54 -11.21
CA ARG A 318 -17.99 13.04 -12.32
C ARG A 318 -17.36 13.36 -13.68
N GLN A 319 -16.93 14.60 -13.91
CA GLN A 319 -16.28 14.99 -15.16
C GLN A 319 -15.04 14.13 -15.45
N THR A 320 -14.19 13.92 -14.44
CA THR A 320 -12.96 13.14 -14.60
C THR A 320 -13.24 11.66 -14.80
N MET A 321 -14.16 11.08 -14.01
CA MET A 321 -14.53 9.66 -14.11
C MET A 321 -15.18 9.33 -15.46
N THR A 322 -15.90 10.26 -16.09
CA THR A 322 -16.50 10.10 -17.42
C THR A 322 -15.59 10.57 -18.56
N MET A 323 -14.35 11.00 -18.28
CA MET A 323 -13.44 11.61 -19.27
C MET A 323 -14.11 12.75 -20.05
N GLY A 324 -14.86 13.62 -19.35
CA GLY A 324 -15.63 14.70 -19.96
C GLY A 324 -16.79 14.15 -20.80
N ASN A 325 -17.54 13.19 -20.29
CA ASN A 325 -18.65 12.50 -20.96
C ASN A 325 -18.28 11.67 -22.20
N ARG A 326 -16.99 11.44 -22.45
CA ARG A 326 -16.51 10.51 -23.50
C ARG A 326 -16.78 9.05 -23.12
N LEU A 327 -16.89 8.75 -21.83
CA LEU A 327 -17.35 7.48 -21.30
C LEU A 327 -18.81 7.58 -20.85
N SER A 328 -19.63 6.61 -21.22
CA SER A 328 -21.04 6.54 -20.84
C SER A 328 -21.50 5.09 -20.68
N GLY A 329 -22.61 4.89 -19.97
CA GLY A 329 -23.26 3.59 -19.83
C GLY A 329 -23.93 3.40 -18.47
N SER A 330 -24.95 2.54 -18.43
CA SER A 330 -25.78 2.32 -17.24
C SER A 330 -25.00 1.86 -16.01
N SER A 331 -23.91 1.12 -16.22
CA SER A 331 -22.99 0.73 -15.13
C SER A 331 -22.28 1.94 -14.55
N LEU A 332 -21.79 2.86 -15.40
CA LEU A 332 -21.12 4.09 -14.96
C LEU A 332 -22.10 4.99 -14.20
N ASP A 333 -23.32 5.19 -14.69
CA ASP A 333 -24.34 6.01 -14.03
C ASP A 333 -24.71 5.45 -12.64
N THR A 334 -24.85 4.13 -12.55
CA THR A 334 -25.12 3.45 -11.28
C THR A 334 -23.94 3.51 -10.33
N GLY A 335 -22.73 3.31 -10.86
CA GLY A 335 -21.49 3.43 -10.12
C GLY A 335 -21.25 4.84 -9.58
N MET A 336 -21.55 5.87 -10.37
CA MET A 336 -21.40 7.27 -9.93
C MET A 336 -22.35 7.62 -8.78
N ARG A 337 -23.60 7.13 -8.80
CA ARG A 337 -24.53 7.27 -7.66
C ARG A 337 -24.01 6.55 -6.41
N LYS A 338 -23.43 5.36 -6.58
CA LYS A 338 -22.80 4.60 -5.49
C LYS A 338 -21.53 5.28 -4.97
N LEU A 339 -20.76 5.92 -5.84
CA LEU A 339 -19.56 6.68 -5.50
C LEU A 339 -19.92 7.94 -4.72
N ARG A 340 -21.00 8.63 -5.09
CA ARG A 340 -21.52 9.77 -4.32
C ARG A 340 -21.87 9.35 -2.89
N LYS A 341 -22.58 8.24 -2.72
CA LYS A 341 -22.92 7.72 -1.38
C LYS A 341 -21.67 7.41 -0.55
N LEU A 342 -20.65 6.78 -1.16
CA LEU A 342 -19.38 6.51 -0.47
C LEU A 342 -18.67 7.81 -0.10
N TRP A 343 -18.62 8.77 -1.02
CA TRP A 343 -18.04 10.09 -0.81
C TRP A 343 -18.70 10.81 0.38
N ASP A 344 -20.03 10.76 0.47
CA ASP A 344 -20.80 11.37 1.56
C ASP A 344 -20.43 10.81 2.92
N VAL A 345 -20.41 9.48 3.06
CA VAL A 345 -20.09 8.84 4.35
C VAL A 345 -18.61 8.91 4.69
N LEU A 346 -17.73 8.87 3.68
CA LEU A 346 -16.27 8.89 3.89
C LEU A 346 -15.78 10.28 4.31
N LEU A 347 -16.35 11.34 3.72
CA LEU A 347 -15.88 12.71 3.85
C LEU A 347 -16.89 13.65 4.53
N GLU A 348 -17.98 13.10 5.08
CA GLU A 348 -19.05 13.85 5.77
C GLU A 348 -19.69 14.92 4.86
N GLN A 349 -20.00 14.53 3.62
CA GLN A 349 -20.52 15.42 2.57
C GLN A 349 -22.02 15.23 2.28
N GLU A 350 -22.77 14.56 3.15
CA GLU A 350 -24.21 14.39 2.98
C GLU A 350 -24.93 15.76 2.88
N GLY A 351 -25.77 15.91 1.86
CA GLY A 351 -26.50 17.17 1.59
C GLY A 351 -25.65 18.29 0.98
N VAL A 352 -24.34 18.11 0.81
CA VAL A 352 -23.47 19.10 0.17
C VAL A 352 -23.64 19.05 -1.35
N PRO A 353 -23.88 20.20 -2.03
CA PRO A 353 -24.02 20.26 -3.50
C PRO A 353 -22.80 19.72 -4.25
N ASP A 354 -23.01 19.11 -5.42
CA ASP A 354 -21.93 18.51 -6.23
C ASP A 354 -20.83 19.51 -6.63
N ASP A 355 -21.15 20.79 -6.79
CA ASP A 355 -20.20 21.82 -7.21
C ASP A 355 -19.36 22.39 -6.06
N ALA A 356 -19.70 22.07 -4.81
CA ALA A 356 -18.94 22.54 -3.65
C ALA A 356 -17.62 21.75 -3.53
N PRO A 357 -16.46 22.42 -3.45
CA PRO A 357 -15.18 21.74 -3.25
C PRO A 357 -15.03 21.26 -1.80
N LEU A 358 -14.20 20.23 -1.61
CA LEU A 358 -13.68 19.89 -0.28
C LEU A 358 -12.81 21.04 0.27
N PRO A 359 -12.58 21.11 1.60
CA PRO A 359 -11.71 22.12 2.20
C PRO A 359 -10.35 22.21 1.52
N GLU A 360 -9.88 23.43 1.28
CA GLU A 360 -8.58 23.65 0.64
C GLU A 360 -7.44 23.04 1.45
N THR A 361 -6.47 22.43 0.76
CA THR A 361 -5.29 21.84 1.39
C THR A 361 -4.08 22.10 0.50
N ASN A 362 -3.11 22.86 1.02
CA ASN A 362 -1.87 23.18 0.31
C ASN A 362 -0.79 22.11 0.54
N HIS A 363 -1.15 20.85 0.27
CA HIS A 363 -0.23 19.72 0.32
C HIS A 363 -0.02 19.17 -1.09
N ARG A 364 1.19 18.70 -1.41
CA ARG A 364 1.50 18.17 -2.74
C ARG A 364 0.52 17.08 -3.18
N THR A 365 0.25 16.11 -2.31
CA THR A 365 -0.67 14.99 -2.58
C THR A 365 -2.16 15.30 -2.33
N ALA A 366 -2.52 16.57 -2.07
CA ALA A 366 -3.91 17.03 -2.06
C ALA A 366 -4.52 17.03 -3.48
N GLY A 367 -5.76 17.46 -3.63
CA GLY A 367 -6.55 17.24 -4.84
C GLY A 367 -7.03 15.79 -4.91
N LEU A 368 -7.44 15.34 -6.09
CA LEU A 368 -7.90 13.97 -6.31
C LEU A 368 -6.96 13.28 -7.30
N LEU A 369 -6.46 12.11 -6.93
CA LEU A 369 -5.65 11.28 -7.80
C LEU A 369 -6.58 10.36 -8.58
N TYR A 370 -6.24 10.12 -9.84
CA TYR A 370 -6.93 9.18 -10.70
C TYR A 370 -5.91 8.32 -11.40
N TYR A 371 -6.36 7.18 -11.91
CA TYR A 371 -5.74 6.66 -13.11
C TYR A 371 -6.78 6.37 -14.18
N MET A 372 -6.32 6.40 -15.43
CA MET A 372 -6.95 5.69 -16.54
C MET A 372 -6.15 4.43 -16.83
N GLU A 373 -6.82 3.32 -17.14
CA GLU A 373 -6.17 2.07 -17.54
C GLU A 373 -6.74 1.52 -18.82
N PHE A 374 -5.88 0.90 -19.62
CA PHE A 374 -6.27 0.20 -20.84
C PHE A 374 -5.31 -0.96 -21.15
N ARG A 375 -5.79 -1.90 -21.97
CA ARG A 375 -4.94 -2.87 -22.67
C ARG A 375 -4.82 -2.44 -24.14
N PRO A 376 -3.73 -2.74 -24.84
CA PRO A 376 -3.67 -2.60 -26.29
C PRO A 376 -4.91 -3.25 -26.95
N GLY A 377 -5.53 -2.53 -27.87
CA GLY A 377 -6.77 -2.95 -28.56
C GLY A 377 -8.07 -2.67 -27.79
N SER A 378 -8.00 -2.08 -26.58
CA SER A 378 -9.19 -1.63 -25.87
C SER A 378 -9.80 -0.41 -26.57
N LYS A 379 -11.13 -0.43 -26.75
CA LYS A 379 -11.87 0.69 -27.37
C LYS A 379 -12.11 1.87 -26.43
N ALA A 380 -12.17 1.59 -25.13
CA ALA A 380 -12.40 2.59 -24.10
C ALA A 380 -11.53 2.27 -22.86
N PRO A 381 -11.03 3.30 -22.16
CA PRO A 381 -10.32 3.10 -20.91
C PRO A 381 -11.27 2.84 -19.75
N ASN A 382 -10.73 2.30 -18.67
CA ASN A 382 -11.38 2.31 -17.36
C ASN A 382 -10.77 3.41 -16.50
N THR A 383 -11.60 4.09 -15.71
CA THR A 383 -11.15 5.14 -14.78
C THR A 383 -11.26 4.67 -13.34
N LYS A 384 -10.26 5.01 -12.52
CA LYS A 384 -10.29 4.83 -11.06
C LYS A 384 -9.96 6.15 -10.38
N ILE A 385 -10.72 6.50 -9.36
CA ILE A 385 -10.40 7.61 -8.45
C ILE A 385 -9.65 7.08 -7.23
N TYR A 386 -8.79 7.91 -6.65
CA TYR A 386 -8.08 7.77 -5.38
C TYR A 386 -8.39 9.01 -4.54
N ILE A 387 -9.29 8.86 -3.58
CA ILE A 387 -9.69 9.90 -2.64
C ILE A 387 -8.63 9.96 -1.54
N PRO A 388 -7.87 11.05 -1.36
CA PRO A 388 -6.83 11.13 -0.33
C PRO A 388 -7.45 11.31 1.06
N ALA A 389 -7.85 10.20 1.68
CA ALA A 389 -8.49 10.19 2.99
C ALA A 389 -7.65 10.91 4.05
N ARG A 390 -6.31 10.82 3.96
CA ARG A 390 -5.39 11.55 4.86
C ARG A 390 -5.59 13.06 4.90
N HIS A 391 -6.09 13.67 3.83
CA HIS A 391 -6.27 15.11 3.69
C HIS A 391 -7.68 15.56 4.02
N TYR A 392 -8.67 14.71 3.73
CA TYR A 392 -10.07 15.11 3.69
C TYR A 392 -10.98 14.36 4.67
N ALA A 393 -10.59 13.18 5.15
CA ALA A 393 -11.34 12.51 6.20
C ALA A 393 -11.08 13.19 7.55
N ARG A 394 -12.10 13.13 8.42
CA ARG A 394 -12.03 13.62 9.80
C ARG A 394 -10.97 12.86 10.62
N SER A 395 -10.99 11.53 10.56
CA SER A 395 -10.04 10.66 11.25
C SER A 395 -9.89 9.30 10.56
N ASP A 396 -8.88 8.53 10.93
CA ASP A 396 -8.69 7.17 10.43
C ASP A 396 -9.83 6.25 10.87
N TRP A 397 -10.42 6.47 12.05
CA TRP A 397 -11.59 5.73 12.53
C TRP A 397 -12.83 6.02 11.69
N GLN A 398 -13.08 7.28 11.30
CA GLN A 398 -14.15 7.64 10.36
C GLN A 398 -14.03 6.83 9.07
N VAL A 399 -12.82 6.70 8.52
CA VAL A 399 -12.57 5.91 7.31
C VAL A 399 -12.93 4.43 7.54
N VAL A 400 -12.46 3.84 8.65
CA VAL A 400 -12.73 2.43 8.98
C VAL A 400 -14.23 2.17 9.10
N THR A 401 -14.96 3.00 9.85
CA THR A 401 -16.38 2.80 10.09
C THR A 401 -17.22 3.04 8.84
N SER A 402 -16.90 4.07 8.05
CA SER A 402 -17.62 4.37 6.81
C SER A 402 -17.44 3.28 5.77
N LEU A 403 -16.23 2.72 5.64
CA LEU A 403 -15.98 1.59 4.75
C LEU A 403 -16.71 0.34 5.24
N LYS A 404 -16.67 0.05 6.54
CA LYS A 404 -17.39 -1.09 7.12
C LYS A 404 -18.88 -1.01 6.82
N GLU A 405 -19.51 0.14 7.06
CA GLU A 405 -20.94 0.33 6.79
C GLU A 405 -21.24 0.27 5.29
N TYR A 406 -20.43 0.93 4.46
CA TYR A 406 -20.64 0.92 3.02
C TYR A 406 -20.49 -0.49 2.39
N MET A 407 -19.52 -1.26 2.86
CA MET A 407 -19.27 -2.60 2.34
C MET A 407 -20.25 -3.61 2.90
N TYR A 408 -20.56 -3.55 4.20
CA TYR A 408 -21.17 -4.66 4.94
C TYR A 408 -22.39 -4.28 5.78
N GLY A 409 -22.78 -3.01 5.80
CA GLY A 409 -23.99 -2.56 6.47
C GLY A 409 -25.26 -3.20 5.92
N VAL A 410 -26.40 -2.87 6.51
CA VAL A 410 -27.71 -3.43 6.12
C VAL A 410 -28.00 -3.23 4.62
N ASN A 411 -27.49 -2.13 4.06
CA ASN A 411 -27.60 -1.77 2.64
C ASN A 411 -26.24 -1.78 1.92
N GLY A 412 -25.26 -2.52 2.45
CA GLY A 412 -23.89 -2.57 1.95
C GLY A 412 -23.75 -3.25 0.59
N GLN A 413 -22.62 -3.01 -0.08
CA GLN A 413 -22.35 -3.56 -1.42
C GLN A 413 -21.96 -5.04 -1.43
N ALA A 414 -21.51 -5.57 -0.31
CA ALA A 414 -21.02 -6.91 -0.16
C ALA A 414 -21.72 -7.61 1.01
N ARG A 415 -21.67 -8.94 0.99
CA ARG A 415 -22.05 -9.73 2.17
C ARG A 415 -20.82 -9.80 3.08
N ILE A 416 -21.04 -9.71 4.39
CA ILE A 416 -19.99 -9.93 5.40
C ILE A 416 -19.38 -11.31 5.11
N PRO A 417 -18.08 -11.41 4.78
CA PRO A 417 -17.40 -12.69 4.78
C PRO A 417 -17.26 -13.14 6.23
N GLU A 418 -17.56 -14.42 6.52
CA GLU A 418 -17.52 -14.97 7.90
C GLU A 418 -16.19 -14.71 8.64
N SER A 419 -15.09 -14.51 7.89
CA SER A 419 -13.74 -14.36 8.42
C SER A 419 -13.10 -12.98 8.22
N ALA A 420 -13.66 -12.11 7.37
CA ALA A 420 -12.97 -10.88 6.97
C ALA A 420 -13.40 -9.66 7.80
N VAL A 421 -12.50 -9.15 8.64
CA VAL A 421 -12.83 -8.08 9.59
C VAL A 421 -11.77 -6.98 9.57
N TYR A 422 -11.90 -6.05 8.61
CA TYR A 422 -10.94 -4.95 8.43
C TYR A 422 -10.76 -4.09 9.69
N ASP A 423 -11.86 -3.79 10.41
CA ASP A 423 -11.80 -2.99 11.64
C ASP A 423 -11.05 -3.71 12.77
N LYS A 424 -11.11 -5.05 12.81
CA LYS A 424 -10.34 -5.85 13.76
C LYS A 424 -8.84 -5.77 13.46
N ALA A 425 -8.44 -5.81 12.19
CA ALA A 425 -7.05 -5.68 11.79
C ALA A 425 -6.48 -4.34 12.29
N MET A 426 -7.21 -3.24 12.03
CA MET A 426 -6.83 -1.90 12.46
C MET A 426 -6.72 -1.80 13.99
N ARG A 427 -7.75 -2.25 14.71
CA ARG A 427 -7.76 -2.20 16.19
C ARG A 427 -6.72 -3.11 16.85
N SER A 428 -6.27 -4.16 16.16
CA SER A 428 -5.26 -5.07 16.70
C SER A 428 -3.84 -4.51 16.63
N VAL A 429 -3.58 -3.57 15.71
CA VAL A 429 -2.27 -2.99 15.43
C VAL A 429 -2.15 -1.57 16.00
N PHE A 430 -3.20 -0.76 15.94
CA PHE A 430 -3.16 0.66 16.27
C PHE A 430 -3.90 0.99 17.56
N GLN A 431 -3.47 2.06 18.23
CA GLN A 431 -4.14 2.63 19.40
C GLN A 431 -5.50 3.19 19.00
N TYR A 432 -6.52 2.93 19.83
CA TYR A 432 -7.87 3.41 19.56
C TYR A 432 -7.93 4.94 19.46
N ASP A 433 -7.36 5.64 20.45
CA ASP A 433 -7.35 7.11 20.48
C ASP A 433 -6.64 7.70 19.25
N ALA A 434 -5.55 7.08 18.80
CA ALA A 434 -4.85 7.50 17.58
C ALA A 434 -5.73 7.33 16.31
N LEU A 435 -6.53 6.26 16.23
CA LEU A 435 -7.48 6.08 15.13
C LEU A 435 -8.62 7.10 15.21
N GLU A 436 -9.15 7.35 16.41
CA GLU A 436 -10.32 8.21 16.62
C GLU A 436 -10.02 9.69 16.40
N GLU A 437 -8.88 10.16 16.92
CA GLU A 437 -8.53 11.59 16.98
C GLU A 437 -7.62 12.04 15.83
N GLN A 438 -6.89 11.12 15.19
CA GLN A 438 -5.90 11.45 14.17
C GLN A 438 -6.28 10.89 12.80
N ARG A 439 -5.60 11.42 11.78
CA ARG A 439 -5.68 10.95 10.38
C ARG A 439 -4.29 10.69 9.84
N GLY A 440 -4.21 10.06 8.67
CA GLY A 440 -2.95 9.87 7.94
C GLY A 440 -2.49 8.42 7.83
N LEU A 441 -3.13 7.50 8.56
CA LEU A 441 -2.94 6.06 8.34
C LEU A 441 -3.47 5.66 6.97
N HIS A 442 -4.71 6.08 6.65
CA HIS A 442 -5.31 5.83 5.34
C HIS A 442 -4.84 6.89 4.35
N THR A 443 -3.91 6.54 3.47
CA THR A 443 -3.41 7.47 2.44
C THR A 443 -4.51 7.79 1.44
N TYR A 444 -5.10 6.75 0.84
CA TYR A 444 -6.12 6.86 -0.20
C TYR A 444 -7.21 5.79 -0.03
N ILE A 445 -8.44 6.14 -0.38
CA ILE A 445 -9.51 5.20 -0.72
C ILE A 445 -9.74 5.26 -2.22
N ALA A 446 -9.46 4.17 -2.93
CA ALA A 446 -9.60 4.12 -4.36
C ALA A 446 -10.87 3.39 -4.80
N CYS A 447 -11.52 3.88 -5.86
CA CYS A 447 -12.80 3.37 -6.35
C CYS A 447 -12.84 3.28 -7.87
N SER A 448 -13.21 2.11 -8.40
CA SER A 448 -13.50 1.93 -9.82
C SER A 448 -14.84 1.27 -10.02
N VAL A 449 -15.62 1.80 -10.95
CA VAL A 449 -16.92 1.23 -11.32
C VAL A 449 -16.72 -0.10 -12.06
N GLN A 450 -17.40 -1.15 -11.60
CA GLN A 450 -17.40 -2.48 -12.21
C GLN A 450 -18.64 -2.66 -13.09
N PRO A 451 -18.69 -3.68 -13.96
CA PRO A 451 -19.92 -4.06 -14.66
C PRO A 451 -21.09 -4.23 -13.68
N GLY A 452 -22.26 -3.69 -14.03
CA GLY A 452 -23.44 -3.63 -13.14
C GLY A 452 -23.44 -2.44 -12.18
N GLY A 453 -22.37 -1.65 -12.14
CA GLY A 453 -22.27 -0.42 -11.38
C GLY A 453 -21.85 -0.59 -9.92
N ASP A 454 -21.42 -1.78 -9.49
CA ASP A 454 -20.77 -1.94 -8.19
C ASP A 454 -19.44 -1.20 -8.14
N LEU A 455 -19.00 -0.78 -6.95
CA LEU A 455 -17.69 -0.18 -6.78
C LEU A 455 -16.70 -1.23 -6.29
N ARG A 456 -15.60 -1.38 -7.00
CA ARG A 456 -14.42 -2.01 -6.41
C ARG A 456 -13.68 -0.96 -5.58
N VAL A 457 -13.68 -1.16 -4.27
CA VAL A 457 -13.03 -0.27 -3.29
C VAL A 457 -11.68 -0.85 -2.87
N VAL A 458 -10.68 0.00 -2.69
CA VAL A 458 -9.35 -0.37 -2.18
C VAL A 458 -8.90 0.64 -1.13
N SER A 459 -8.54 0.18 0.07
CA SER A 459 -7.96 1.03 1.11
C SER A 459 -6.44 0.96 1.05
N TYR A 460 -5.76 2.10 1.01
CA TYR A 460 -4.31 2.23 1.08
C TYR A 460 -3.89 2.72 2.46
N ILE A 461 -2.90 2.06 3.06
CA ILE A 461 -2.60 2.09 4.49
C ILE A 461 -1.09 2.25 4.67
N ASN A 462 -0.68 3.34 5.32
CA ASN A 462 0.69 3.58 5.72
C ASN A 462 0.94 3.04 7.13
N ALA A 463 2.04 2.30 7.34
CA ALA A 463 2.37 1.73 8.64
C ALA A 463 3.03 2.77 9.58
N GLN A 464 2.24 3.70 10.11
CA GLN A 464 2.69 4.74 11.04
C GLN A 464 2.98 4.18 12.43
N ALA A 465 4.25 3.86 12.69
CA ALA A 465 4.71 3.17 13.89
C ALA A 465 4.35 3.90 15.20
N GLU A 466 4.31 5.23 15.16
CA GLU A 466 3.92 6.10 16.27
C GLU A 466 2.46 5.89 16.74
N LYS A 467 1.60 5.35 15.87
CA LYS A 467 0.20 5.04 16.19
C LYS A 467 0.00 3.61 16.69
N PHE A 468 1.05 2.78 16.73
CA PHE A 468 0.91 1.36 17.07
C PHE A 468 0.54 1.20 18.54
N ALA A 469 -0.33 0.23 18.84
CA ALA A 469 -0.63 -0.16 20.21
C ALA A 469 0.64 -0.70 20.87
N THR A 470 1.03 -0.12 22.01
CA THR A 470 2.09 -0.69 22.86
C THR A 470 1.65 -2.08 23.33
N ARG A 471 2.47 -3.10 23.05
CA ARG A 471 2.22 -4.49 23.44
C ARG A 471 3.18 -4.95 24.52
#